data_AF-A0A0E2BWB9-F1
#
_entry.id   AF-A0A0E2BWB9-F1
#
_cell.length_a   1.000
_cell.length_b   1.000
_cell.length_c   1.000
_cell.angle_alpha   90.00
_cell.angle_beta   90.00
_cell.angle_gamma   90.00
#
_symmetry.space_group_name_H-M   'P 1'
#
loop_
_entity.id
_entity.type
_entity.pdbx_description
1 polymer ?
#
loop_
_entity_poly.entity_id
_entity_poly.type
_entity_poly.pdbx_seq_one_letter_code
_entity_poly.pdbx_strand_id
1 'polypeptide(L)'
;MIDLLIRLNSARELEPNQKFILQCGITAKTIKSYLNEDPNTLELMDQTLSIVPENPLLFFLKVSYIEKKQGILSAMETLRSILPILWKNDFVLTKAFFLYVLLHEHNWEKVSSGELYAFYTKVRDSFGEKFFTDGKFTGDLESFQTDLFSNVLKKEYSKIEMDSHGSWMRSRTEEYDALSKLDSLSEEDLVSFLKPENSFLNFSIASRLIKYAHKYSGELLQILEWEKESVFPFLKLYFQNSLLKDKLFENAVFQKHLGFFIKKYGDVSARELSKTVFSKLRELQNSSVIVRTVRELEPDAILNFFFSIYWAFQKEGKLFELGTIMEDVLKKTNSKKPEYVLIATNLGVIHIQNENLNQAKEVFESLFSMDWSRFDYKKDATDDFADKILGGDLNEQYSKIFKQYYALAKFNAACLYSKLNDPEVSVFHLKEANELGPNDYDKNKILSEKDFEPLKGHPLYHEFLNSLN
;
A
#
# COMPACT_ATOMS: atom_id res chain seq x y z
N MET A 1 -20.11 24.13 12.76
CA MET A 1 -18.69 24.10 13.17
C MET A 1 -17.91 25.28 12.60
N ILE A 2 -17.95 25.58 11.29
CA ILE A 2 -17.40 26.84 10.73
C ILE A 2 -18.02 28.06 11.44
N ASP A 3 -19.35 28.09 11.61
CA ASP A 3 -20.03 29.12 12.41
C ASP A 3 -19.55 29.22 13.87
N LEU A 4 -19.14 28.10 14.47
CA LEU A 4 -18.66 28.08 15.85
C LEU A 4 -17.24 28.64 15.94
N LEU A 5 -16.42 28.37 14.91
CA LEU A 5 -15.04 28.86 14.76
C LEU A 5 -15.01 30.35 14.38
N ILE A 6 -15.94 30.82 13.52
CA ILE A 6 -16.16 32.24 13.22
C ILE A 6 -16.58 32.99 14.49
N ARG A 7 -17.52 32.42 15.26
CA ARG A 7 -17.95 33.01 16.55
C ARG A 7 -16.82 33.06 17.57
N LEU A 8 -15.95 32.04 17.64
CA LEU A 8 -14.78 32.04 18.52
C LEU A 8 -13.75 33.12 18.14
N ASN A 9 -13.53 33.34 16.83
CA ASN A 9 -12.61 34.37 16.33
C ASN A 9 -13.14 35.80 16.61
N SER A 10 -14.46 35.98 16.71
CA SER A 10 -15.10 37.28 17.02
C SER A 10 -15.25 37.59 18.52
N ALA A 11 -15.05 36.60 19.41
CA ALA A 11 -15.49 36.71 20.81
C ALA A 11 -14.38 37.12 21.81
N ARG A 12 -13.10 36.90 21.50
CA ARG A 12 -11.93 37.32 22.30
C ARG A 12 -10.70 37.46 21.41
N GLU A 13 -9.76 38.35 21.78
CA GLU A 13 -8.40 38.32 21.22
C GLU A 13 -7.76 36.96 21.55
N LEU A 14 -7.53 36.17 20.51
CA LEU A 14 -6.87 34.87 20.63
C LEU A 14 -5.36 35.06 20.65
N GLU A 15 -4.69 34.35 21.54
CA GLU A 15 -3.22 34.25 21.52
C GLU A 15 -2.74 33.68 20.18
N PRO A 16 -1.53 34.04 19.70
CA PRO A 16 -1.02 33.61 18.40
C PRO A 16 -1.10 32.09 18.16
N ASN A 17 -0.77 31.28 19.18
CA ASN A 17 -0.85 29.82 19.08
C ASN A 17 -2.29 29.31 18.98
N GLN A 18 -3.24 29.94 19.67
CA GLN A 18 -4.65 29.56 19.59
C GLN A 18 -5.24 29.92 18.22
N LYS A 19 -4.87 31.09 17.69
CA LYS A 19 -5.23 31.51 16.33
C LYS A 19 -4.67 30.57 15.27
N PHE A 20 -3.41 30.14 15.42
CA PHE A 20 -2.78 29.16 14.54
C PHE A 20 -3.53 27.81 14.54
N ILE A 21 -3.77 27.23 15.73
CA ILE A 21 -4.50 25.95 15.85
C ILE A 21 -5.91 26.06 15.25
N LEU A 22 -6.60 27.17 15.48
CA LEU A 22 -7.92 27.45 14.92
C LEU A 22 -7.88 27.46 13.39
N GLN A 23 -6.93 28.18 12.79
CA GLN A 23 -6.75 28.24 11.34
C GLN A 23 -6.44 26.86 10.74
N CYS A 24 -5.59 26.06 11.40
CA CYS A 24 -5.32 24.69 10.99
C CYS A 24 -6.57 23.81 11.06
N GLY A 25 -7.38 23.94 12.11
CA GLY A 25 -8.64 23.20 12.25
C GLY A 25 -9.66 23.52 11.15
N ILE A 26 -9.80 24.81 10.78
CA ILE A 26 -10.68 25.23 9.66
C ILE A 26 -10.14 24.66 8.35
N THR A 27 -8.84 24.79 8.11
CA THR A 27 -8.15 24.32 6.89
C THR A 27 -8.26 22.81 6.72
N ALA A 28 -8.11 22.04 7.80
CA ALA A 28 -8.18 20.57 7.79
C ALA A 28 -9.52 20.04 7.27
N LYS A 29 -10.64 20.73 7.56
CA LYS A 29 -11.96 20.34 7.05
C LYS A 29 -12.02 20.45 5.52
N THR A 30 -11.49 21.53 4.98
CA THR A 30 -11.45 21.80 3.53
C THR A 30 -10.52 20.83 2.82
N ILE A 31 -9.39 20.49 3.42
CA ILE A 31 -8.49 19.45 2.90
C ILE A 31 -9.17 18.09 2.92
N LYS A 32 -9.90 17.75 3.98
CA LYS A 32 -10.68 16.50 4.02
C LYS A 32 -11.70 16.45 2.89
N SER A 33 -12.41 17.55 2.64
CA SER A 33 -13.35 17.67 1.51
C SER A 33 -12.65 17.44 0.17
N TYR A 34 -11.47 18.03 -0.02
CA TYR A 34 -10.63 17.83 -1.20
C TYR A 34 -10.22 16.36 -1.38
N LEU A 35 -9.73 15.72 -0.30
CA LEU A 35 -9.29 14.31 -0.33
C LEU A 35 -10.45 13.35 -0.63
N ASN A 36 -11.66 13.69 -0.18
CA ASN A 36 -12.87 12.90 -0.45
C ASN A 36 -13.53 13.25 -1.80
N GLU A 37 -13.02 14.26 -2.51
CA GLU A 37 -13.61 14.80 -3.73
C GLU A 37 -15.06 15.29 -3.61
N ASP A 38 -15.44 15.84 -2.46
CA ASP A 38 -16.81 16.27 -2.23
C ASP A 38 -17.25 17.32 -3.27
N PRO A 39 -18.52 17.33 -3.73
CA PRO A 39 -18.99 18.25 -4.77
C PRO A 39 -18.83 19.73 -4.43
N ASN A 40 -18.92 20.07 -3.14
CA ASN A 40 -18.87 21.46 -2.65
C ASN A 40 -17.44 21.90 -2.25
N THR A 41 -16.40 21.15 -2.66
CA THR A 41 -15.02 21.42 -2.26
C THR A 41 -14.57 22.83 -2.65
N LEU A 42 -14.90 23.32 -3.86
CA LEU A 42 -14.52 24.67 -4.29
C LEU A 42 -15.19 25.76 -3.45
N GLU A 43 -16.47 25.61 -3.16
CA GLU A 43 -17.21 26.56 -2.32
C GLU A 43 -16.63 26.59 -0.90
N LEU A 44 -16.32 25.42 -0.33
CA LEU A 44 -15.65 25.32 0.97
C LEU A 44 -14.26 25.94 0.97
N MET A 45 -13.49 25.78 -0.11
CA MET A 45 -12.18 26.44 -0.28
C MET A 45 -12.32 27.96 -0.30
N ASP A 46 -13.26 28.50 -1.08
CA ASP A 46 -13.49 29.94 -1.17
C ASP A 46 -13.97 30.53 0.16
N GLN A 47 -14.89 29.86 0.84
CA GLN A 47 -15.30 30.24 2.19
C GLN A 47 -14.11 30.22 3.16
N THR A 48 -13.27 29.18 3.11
CA THR A 48 -12.10 29.08 3.99
C THR A 48 -11.06 30.16 3.70
N LEU A 49 -10.77 30.45 2.43
CA LEU A 49 -9.83 31.48 2.01
C LEU A 49 -10.33 32.89 2.37
N SER A 50 -11.65 33.09 2.52
CA SER A 50 -12.19 34.35 3.06
C SER A 50 -11.90 34.54 4.55
N ILE A 51 -11.77 33.45 5.31
CA ILE A 51 -11.49 33.45 6.77
C ILE A 51 -9.99 33.41 7.05
N VAL A 52 -9.24 32.65 6.25
CA VAL A 52 -7.79 32.48 6.34
C VAL A 52 -7.19 32.95 5.01
N PRO A 53 -7.15 34.28 4.78
CA PRO A 53 -6.57 34.82 3.56
C PRO A 53 -5.09 34.42 3.47
N GLU A 54 -4.59 34.30 2.25
CA GLU A 54 -3.17 34.03 1.96
C GLU A 54 -2.67 32.63 2.38
N ASN A 55 -3.54 31.65 2.67
CA ASN A 55 -3.09 30.26 2.90
C ASN A 55 -2.58 29.63 1.58
N PRO A 56 -1.27 29.39 1.41
CA PRO A 56 -0.72 28.96 0.12
C PRO A 56 -1.09 27.51 -0.23
N LEU A 57 -1.23 26.65 0.77
CA LEU A 57 -1.63 25.25 0.56
C LEU A 57 -3.06 25.17 0.02
N LEU A 58 -4.00 25.94 0.58
CA LEU A 58 -5.38 25.98 0.09
C LEU A 58 -5.46 26.51 -1.34
N PHE A 59 -4.66 27.51 -1.69
CA PHE A 59 -4.58 27.99 -3.07
C PHE A 59 -4.02 26.94 -4.03
N PHE A 60 -2.97 26.21 -3.65
CA PHE A 60 -2.48 25.08 -4.43
C PHE A 60 -3.56 24.01 -4.63
N LEU A 61 -4.25 23.62 -3.56
CA LEU A 61 -5.32 22.61 -3.63
C LEU A 61 -6.50 23.08 -4.47
N LYS A 62 -6.80 24.38 -4.48
CA LYS A 62 -7.81 24.97 -5.39
C LYS A 62 -7.41 24.80 -6.85
N VAL A 63 -6.17 25.15 -7.22
CA VAL A 63 -5.64 24.93 -8.58
C VAL A 63 -5.71 23.45 -8.96
N SER A 64 -5.28 22.57 -8.06
CA SER A 64 -5.27 21.12 -8.31
C SER A 64 -6.68 20.53 -8.45
N TYR A 65 -7.64 21.00 -7.65
CA TYR A 65 -9.04 20.57 -7.78
C TYR A 65 -9.66 21.07 -9.09
N ILE A 66 -9.36 22.30 -9.50
CA ILE A 66 -9.81 22.87 -10.79
C ILE A 66 -9.21 22.08 -11.95
N GLU A 67 -7.92 21.76 -11.92
CA GLU A 67 -7.29 20.89 -12.93
C GLU A 67 -8.06 19.58 -13.07
N LYS A 68 -8.40 18.94 -11.95
CA LYS A 68 -9.09 17.66 -11.92
C LYS A 68 -10.55 17.71 -12.39
N LYS A 69 -11.26 18.82 -12.18
CA LYS A 69 -12.71 18.92 -12.45
C LYS A 69 -13.04 19.72 -13.71
N GLN A 70 -12.24 20.72 -14.05
CA GLN A 70 -12.50 21.70 -15.12
C GLN A 70 -11.42 21.69 -16.22
N GLY A 71 -10.23 21.15 -15.95
CA GLY A 71 -9.16 21.03 -16.94
C GLY A 71 -7.97 21.96 -16.69
N ILE A 72 -6.91 21.78 -17.48
CA ILE A 72 -5.64 22.47 -17.31
C ILE A 72 -5.73 23.95 -17.67
N LEU A 73 -6.60 24.32 -18.62
CA LEU A 73 -6.82 25.71 -19.02
C LEU A 73 -7.29 26.55 -17.82
N SER A 74 -8.40 26.17 -17.21
CA SER A 74 -8.96 26.86 -16.05
C SER A 74 -8.03 26.81 -14.84
N ALA A 75 -7.26 25.74 -14.67
CA ALA A 75 -6.27 25.63 -13.61
C ALA A 75 -5.14 26.66 -13.76
N MET A 76 -4.61 26.83 -14.97
CA MET A 76 -3.52 27.78 -15.24
C MET A 76 -4.00 29.23 -15.16
N GLU A 77 -5.23 29.52 -15.60
CA GLU A 77 -5.86 30.84 -15.38
C GLU A 77 -6.01 31.13 -13.88
N THR A 78 -6.45 30.15 -13.10
CA THR A 78 -6.57 30.29 -11.66
C THR A 78 -5.20 30.52 -11.01
N LEU A 79 -4.18 29.74 -11.39
CA LEU A 79 -2.82 29.90 -10.88
C LEU A 79 -2.25 31.29 -11.20
N ARG A 80 -2.46 31.78 -12.43
CA ARG A 80 -2.05 33.13 -12.87
C ARG A 80 -2.59 34.23 -11.95
N SER A 81 -3.83 34.08 -11.48
CA SER A 81 -4.46 35.06 -10.57
C SER A 81 -3.99 34.92 -9.11
N ILE A 82 -3.61 33.72 -8.69
CA ILE A 82 -3.25 33.41 -7.30
C ILE A 82 -1.83 33.88 -6.95
N LEU A 83 -0.84 33.58 -7.79
CA LEU A 83 0.57 33.87 -7.46
C LEU A 83 0.83 35.36 -7.16
N PRO A 84 0.29 36.33 -7.92
CA PRO A 84 0.42 37.75 -7.59
C PRO A 84 -0.19 38.14 -6.24
N ILE A 85 -1.25 37.45 -5.80
CA ILE A 85 -1.89 37.70 -4.50
C ILE A 85 -0.97 37.20 -3.39
N LEU A 86 -0.48 35.97 -3.50
CA LEU A 86 0.40 35.36 -2.51
C LEU A 86 1.73 36.10 -2.35
N TRP A 87 2.28 36.65 -3.44
CA TRP A 87 3.60 37.29 -3.46
C TRP A 87 3.55 38.80 -3.58
N LYS A 88 2.39 39.42 -3.36
CA LYS A 88 2.18 40.87 -3.49
C LYS A 88 3.25 41.70 -2.76
N ASN A 89 3.69 41.23 -1.59
CA ASN A 89 4.68 41.89 -0.74
C ASN A 89 6.05 41.18 -0.73
N ASP A 90 6.25 40.15 -1.55
CA ASP A 90 7.51 39.40 -1.64
C ASP A 90 8.17 39.58 -3.01
N PHE A 91 8.97 40.64 -3.12
CA PHE A 91 9.73 40.95 -4.33
C PHE A 91 10.76 39.86 -4.66
N VAL A 92 11.32 39.18 -3.65
CA VAL A 92 12.36 38.16 -3.84
C VAL A 92 11.76 36.93 -4.50
N LEU A 93 10.63 36.45 -4.01
CA LEU A 93 9.90 35.33 -4.60
C LEU A 93 9.39 35.65 -5.99
N THR A 94 8.82 36.85 -6.17
CA THR A 94 8.38 37.32 -7.49
C THR A 94 9.54 37.27 -8.48
N LYS A 95 10.69 37.86 -8.14
CA LYS A 95 11.89 37.83 -8.99
C LYS A 95 12.41 36.41 -9.24
N ALA A 96 12.44 35.57 -8.22
CA ALA A 96 12.86 34.18 -8.36
C ALA A 96 11.96 33.40 -9.31
N PHE A 97 10.65 33.64 -9.29
CA PHE A 97 9.71 33.04 -10.23
C PHE A 97 9.95 33.49 -11.68
N PHE A 98 10.08 34.79 -11.94
CA PHE A 98 10.34 35.28 -13.31
C PHE A 98 11.66 34.75 -13.88
N LEU A 99 12.71 34.69 -13.04
CA LEU A 99 13.97 34.04 -13.42
C LEU A 99 13.80 32.54 -13.67
N TYR A 100 13.01 31.85 -12.84
CA TYR A 100 12.70 30.44 -13.00
C TYR A 100 11.98 30.17 -14.34
N VAL A 101 11.05 31.03 -14.77
CA VAL A 101 10.39 30.87 -16.08
C VAL A 101 11.16 31.53 -17.23
N LEU A 102 12.42 31.95 -17.01
CA LEU A 102 13.31 32.54 -18.01
C LEU A 102 12.80 33.87 -18.62
N LEU A 103 12.02 34.63 -17.85
CA LEU A 103 11.53 35.96 -18.24
C LEU A 103 12.35 37.05 -17.54
N HIS A 104 12.82 38.02 -18.32
CA HIS A 104 13.62 39.15 -17.81
C HIS A 104 12.76 40.29 -17.23
N GLU A 105 11.50 40.38 -17.65
CA GLU A 105 10.56 41.40 -17.18
C GLU A 105 9.58 40.83 -16.16
N HIS A 106 9.39 41.54 -15.05
CA HIS A 106 8.46 41.15 -13.96
C HIS A 106 7.01 41.54 -14.30
N ASN A 107 6.50 41.04 -15.43
CA ASN A 107 5.14 41.30 -15.87
C ASN A 107 4.34 39.99 -15.94
N TRP A 108 3.38 39.84 -15.01
CA TRP A 108 2.51 38.68 -14.90
C TRP A 108 1.65 38.42 -16.14
N GLU A 109 1.33 39.46 -16.92
CA GLU A 109 0.56 39.32 -18.16
C GLU A 109 1.38 38.62 -19.26
N LYS A 110 2.71 38.76 -19.23
CA LYS A 110 3.62 38.15 -20.20
C LYS A 110 3.89 36.66 -19.95
N VAL A 111 3.59 36.17 -18.75
CA VAL A 111 3.78 34.76 -18.41
C VAL A 111 2.77 33.94 -19.22
N SER A 112 3.24 33.03 -20.05
CA SER A 112 2.41 32.10 -20.80
C SER A 112 1.83 31.03 -19.87
N SER A 113 0.73 30.41 -20.28
CA SER A 113 0.14 29.33 -19.50
C SER A 113 1.02 28.07 -19.48
N GLY A 114 1.84 27.85 -20.52
CA GLY A 114 2.85 26.79 -20.55
C GLY A 114 3.96 26.98 -19.50
N GLU A 115 4.42 28.22 -19.30
CA GLU A 115 5.40 28.54 -18.25
C GLU A 115 4.81 28.36 -16.84
N LEU A 116 3.56 28.77 -16.64
CA LEU A 116 2.82 28.52 -15.39
C LEU A 116 2.66 27.02 -15.14
N TYR A 117 2.36 26.25 -16.20
CA TYR A 117 2.22 24.80 -16.12
C TYR A 117 3.54 24.15 -15.72
N ALA A 118 4.65 24.54 -16.34
CA ALA A 118 5.98 24.04 -15.98
C ALA A 118 6.25 24.22 -14.48
N PHE A 119 6.03 25.43 -13.95
CA PHE A 119 6.18 25.69 -12.51
C PHE A 119 5.22 24.84 -11.67
N TYR A 120 3.94 24.78 -12.05
CA TYR A 120 2.93 24.01 -11.34
C TYR A 120 3.25 22.52 -11.24
N THR A 121 3.83 21.90 -12.28
CA THR A 121 4.19 20.48 -12.24
C THR A 121 5.17 20.17 -11.10
N LYS A 122 6.18 21.02 -10.88
CA LYS A 122 7.12 20.87 -9.76
C LYS A 122 6.46 21.03 -8.40
N VAL A 123 5.50 21.95 -8.29
CA VAL A 123 4.72 22.16 -7.05
C VAL A 123 3.85 20.94 -6.75
N ARG A 124 3.21 20.36 -7.77
CA ARG A 124 2.42 19.13 -7.67
C ARG A 124 3.28 17.94 -7.24
N ASP A 125 4.45 17.76 -7.84
CA ASP A 125 5.39 16.69 -7.46
C ASP A 125 5.84 16.84 -6.00
N SER A 126 6.21 18.07 -5.60
CA SER A 126 6.59 18.36 -4.21
C SER A 126 5.45 18.13 -3.21
N PHE A 127 4.19 18.34 -3.60
CA PHE A 127 3.04 18.02 -2.76
C PHE A 127 2.91 16.51 -2.55
N GLY A 128 3.03 15.73 -3.63
CA GLY A 128 2.98 14.26 -3.58
C GLY A 128 4.07 13.69 -2.67
N GLU A 129 5.32 14.15 -2.83
CA GLU A 129 6.46 13.71 -2.01
C GLU A 129 6.29 14.05 -0.52
N LYS A 130 5.73 15.22 -0.20
CA LYS A 130 5.67 15.70 1.19
C LYS A 130 4.48 15.16 1.98
N PHE A 131 3.32 15.04 1.34
CA PHE A 131 2.06 14.82 2.06
C PHE A 131 1.53 13.39 1.98
N PHE A 132 2.17 12.48 1.24
CA PHE A 132 1.70 11.11 1.12
C PHE A 132 2.79 10.09 1.47
N THR A 133 2.51 9.28 2.50
CA THR A 133 3.31 8.11 2.88
C THR A 133 2.40 6.90 2.87
N ASP A 134 2.76 5.85 2.14
CA ASP A 134 1.89 4.69 1.90
C ASP A 134 0.47 5.10 1.48
N GLY A 135 0.42 6.06 0.53
CA GLY A 135 -0.76 6.69 -0.06
C GLY A 135 -1.83 7.19 0.93
N LYS A 136 -1.47 7.33 2.20
CA LYS A 136 -2.24 8.05 3.20
C LYS A 136 -1.71 9.46 3.29
N PHE A 137 -2.63 10.42 3.43
CA PHE A 137 -2.27 11.80 3.70
C PHE A 137 -1.61 11.88 5.08
N THR A 138 -0.32 12.22 5.11
CA THR A 138 0.49 12.36 6.32
C THR A 138 0.88 13.83 6.48
N GLY A 139 0.01 14.59 7.14
CA GLY A 139 0.27 15.99 7.50
C GLY A 139 0.14 16.19 9.01
N ASP A 140 1.09 16.91 9.59
CA ASP A 140 0.98 17.45 10.95
C ASP A 140 0.25 18.81 10.95
N LEU A 141 0.08 19.40 12.13
CA LEU A 141 -0.60 20.71 12.27
C LEU A 141 0.11 21.82 11.48
N GLU A 142 1.44 21.82 11.43
CA GLU A 142 2.25 22.80 10.70
C GLU A 142 2.14 22.65 9.19
N SER A 143 1.91 21.41 8.75
CA SER A 143 1.77 21.09 7.33
C SER A 143 0.61 21.85 6.67
N PHE A 144 -0.44 22.22 7.41
CA PHE A 144 -1.60 22.96 6.92
C PHE A 144 -1.34 24.41 6.47
N GLN A 145 -0.15 24.94 6.77
CA GLN A 145 0.30 26.26 6.29
C GLN A 145 1.51 26.16 5.33
N THR A 146 1.80 24.96 4.82
CA THR A 146 2.96 24.77 3.93
C THR A 146 2.84 25.61 2.66
N ASP A 147 3.85 26.44 2.41
CA ASP A 147 4.00 27.15 1.15
C ASP A 147 4.80 26.33 0.13
N LEU A 148 4.08 25.50 -0.63
CA LEU A 148 4.66 24.65 -1.67
C LEU A 148 5.28 25.48 -2.81
N PHE A 149 4.67 26.60 -3.18
CA PHE A 149 5.15 27.44 -4.27
C PHE A 149 6.53 28.02 -3.94
N SER A 150 6.66 28.61 -2.76
CA SER A 150 7.93 29.18 -2.29
C SER A 150 8.99 28.10 -2.04
N ASN A 151 8.60 26.95 -1.51
CA ASN A 151 9.53 25.84 -1.25
C ASN A 151 10.13 25.27 -2.54
N VAL A 152 9.34 25.13 -3.60
CA VAL A 152 9.83 24.70 -4.91
C VAL A 152 10.82 25.72 -5.47
N LEU A 153 10.51 27.02 -5.44
CA LEU A 153 11.46 28.03 -5.90
C LEU A 153 12.77 27.98 -5.14
N LYS A 154 12.73 27.90 -3.80
CA LYS A 154 13.94 27.79 -2.96
C LYS A 154 14.77 26.54 -3.30
N LYS A 155 14.11 25.41 -3.60
CA LYS A 155 14.75 24.12 -3.92
C LYS A 155 15.34 24.09 -5.33
N GLU A 156 14.64 24.66 -6.30
CA GLU A 156 14.99 24.52 -7.73
C GLU A 156 15.86 25.67 -8.24
N TYR A 157 15.79 26.86 -7.65
CA TYR A 157 16.52 28.04 -8.12
C TYR A 157 18.04 27.82 -8.17
N SER A 158 18.62 27.13 -7.18
CA SER A 158 20.06 26.82 -7.16
C SER A 158 20.51 25.77 -8.16
N LYS A 159 19.56 25.09 -8.84
CA LYS A 159 19.80 24.02 -9.80
C LYS A 159 19.62 24.45 -11.25
N ILE A 160 19.25 25.71 -11.47
CA ILE A 160 19.00 26.22 -12.83
C ILE A 160 20.33 26.29 -13.58
N GLU A 161 20.48 25.42 -14.56
CA GLU A 161 21.45 25.54 -15.63
C GLU A 161 20.69 25.96 -16.90
N MET A 162 21.08 27.08 -17.51
CA MET A 162 20.25 27.80 -18.48
C MET A 162 19.82 26.95 -19.68
N ASP A 163 20.73 26.17 -20.27
CA ASP A 163 20.45 25.40 -21.49
C ASP A 163 19.54 24.19 -21.21
N SER A 164 19.82 23.46 -20.12
CA SER A 164 19.03 22.30 -19.71
C SER A 164 17.66 22.72 -19.18
N HIS A 165 17.59 23.80 -18.41
CA HIS A 165 16.34 24.37 -17.91
C HIS A 165 15.49 24.95 -19.04
N GLY A 166 16.09 25.65 -20.01
CA GLY A 166 15.38 26.15 -21.19
C GLY A 166 14.80 25.03 -22.06
N SER A 167 15.53 23.93 -22.21
CA SER A 167 15.04 22.74 -22.92
C SER A 167 13.87 22.08 -22.17
N TRP A 168 13.97 21.99 -20.84
CA TRP A 168 12.90 21.47 -20.00
C TRP A 168 11.65 22.35 -20.03
N MET A 169 11.79 23.68 -19.94
CA MET A 169 10.68 24.64 -20.05
C MET A 169 9.95 24.50 -21.39
N ARG A 170 10.69 24.37 -22.51
CA ARG A 170 10.10 24.16 -23.83
C ARG A 170 9.29 22.87 -23.89
N SER A 171 9.85 21.77 -23.39
CA SER A 171 9.16 20.48 -23.32
C SER A 171 7.88 20.56 -22.49
N ARG A 172 7.87 21.30 -21.37
CA ARG A 172 6.66 21.49 -20.54
C ARG A 172 5.62 22.36 -21.22
N THR A 173 6.03 23.39 -21.96
CA THR A 173 5.10 24.21 -22.75
C THR A 173 4.47 23.40 -23.88
N GLU A 174 5.25 22.58 -24.59
CA GLU A 174 4.72 21.67 -25.62
C GLU A 174 3.74 20.66 -25.03
N GLU A 175 4.03 20.15 -23.83
CA GLU A 175 3.12 19.28 -23.07
C GLU A 175 1.80 19.99 -22.73
N TYR A 176 1.86 21.24 -22.24
CA TYR A 176 0.69 22.06 -21.98
C TYR A 176 -0.14 22.31 -23.25
N ASP A 177 0.49 22.63 -24.37
CA ASP A 177 -0.19 22.87 -25.64
C ASP A 177 -0.90 21.61 -26.16
N ALA A 178 -0.34 20.43 -25.88
CA ALA A 178 -1.00 19.16 -26.18
C ALA A 178 -2.21 18.93 -25.26
N LEU A 179 -2.07 19.15 -23.95
CA LEU A 179 -3.13 18.93 -22.96
C LEU A 179 -4.30 19.90 -23.10
N SER A 180 -4.00 21.19 -23.32
CA SER A 180 -5.02 22.23 -23.46
C SER A 180 -5.95 21.99 -24.67
N LYS A 181 -5.42 21.38 -25.74
CA LYS A 181 -6.25 20.94 -26.88
C LYS A 181 -7.17 19.80 -26.52
N LEU A 182 -6.80 18.94 -25.57
CA LEU A 182 -7.66 17.85 -25.15
C LEU A 182 -8.88 18.38 -24.39
N ASP A 183 -8.75 19.42 -23.58
CA ASP A 183 -9.82 19.91 -22.68
C ASP A 183 -11.14 20.19 -23.40
N SER A 184 -11.10 20.63 -24.66
CA SER A 184 -12.28 20.93 -25.48
C SER A 184 -12.83 19.75 -26.30
N LEU A 185 -12.13 18.60 -26.31
CA LEU A 185 -12.53 17.44 -27.10
C LEU A 185 -13.60 16.60 -26.40
N SER A 186 -14.48 16.02 -27.22
CA SER A 186 -15.44 15.01 -26.75
C SER A 186 -14.72 13.72 -26.35
N GLU A 187 -15.37 12.87 -25.56
CA GLU A 187 -14.80 11.57 -25.18
C GLU A 187 -14.51 10.66 -26.38
N GLU A 188 -15.30 10.75 -27.45
CA GLU A 188 -15.08 9.99 -28.68
C GLU A 188 -13.84 10.50 -29.43
N ASP A 189 -13.66 11.83 -29.50
CA ASP A 189 -12.48 12.43 -30.10
C ASP A 189 -11.23 12.08 -29.28
N LEU A 190 -11.30 12.12 -27.94
CA LEU A 190 -10.18 11.77 -27.06
C LEU A 190 -9.63 10.35 -27.33
N VAL A 191 -10.50 9.38 -27.63
CA VAL A 191 -10.09 8.02 -27.99
C VAL A 191 -9.23 8.01 -29.26
N SER A 192 -9.53 8.86 -30.24
CA SER A 192 -8.77 8.94 -31.49
C SER A 192 -7.34 9.49 -31.31
N PHE A 193 -7.06 10.17 -30.19
CA PHE A 193 -5.73 10.68 -29.85
C PHE A 193 -4.85 9.66 -29.12
N LEU A 194 -5.40 8.52 -28.70
CA LEU A 194 -4.64 7.44 -28.08
C LEU A 194 -3.68 6.82 -29.10
N LYS A 195 -2.39 6.77 -28.76
CA LYS A 195 -1.37 6.21 -29.65
C LYS A 195 -0.17 5.61 -28.89
N PRO A 196 0.52 4.62 -29.46
CA PRO A 196 1.77 4.11 -28.88
C PRO A 196 2.82 5.21 -28.67
N GLU A 197 3.76 4.97 -27.74
CA GLU A 197 4.92 5.84 -27.47
C GLU A 197 4.58 7.25 -26.96
N ASN A 198 3.35 7.48 -26.50
CA ASN A 198 2.92 8.77 -25.94
C ASN A 198 2.31 8.62 -24.53
N SER A 199 3.07 7.99 -23.62
CA SER A 199 2.64 7.61 -22.27
C SER A 199 1.99 8.75 -21.49
N PHE A 200 2.56 9.95 -21.58
CA PHE A 200 2.06 11.10 -20.85
C PHE A 200 0.67 11.54 -21.35
N LEU A 201 0.50 11.67 -22.67
CA LEU A 201 -0.78 12.05 -23.26
C LEU A 201 -1.82 10.94 -23.06
N ASN A 202 -1.42 9.69 -23.25
CA ASN A 202 -2.27 8.52 -23.02
C ASN A 202 -2.77 8.49 -21.58
N PHE A 203 -1.91 8.79 -20.59
CA PHE A 203 -2.30 8.83 -19.18
C PHE A 203 -3.32 9.94 -18.90
N SER A 204 -3.11 11.11 -19.50
CA SER A 204 -4.02 12.24 -19.37
C SER A 204 -5.39 11.97 -19.99
N ILE A 205 -5.41 11.35 -21.18
CA ILE A 205 -6.64 10.89 -21.84
C ILE A 205 -7.33 9.80 -20.99
N ALA A 206 -6.58 8.80 -20.55
CA ALA A 206 -7.09 7.70 -19.74
C ALA A 206 -7.72 8.19 -18.43
N SER A 207 -7.09 9.17 -17.77
CA SER A 207 -7.59 9.80 -16.55
C SER A 207 -8.94 10.51 -16.73
N ARG A 208 -9.25 10.98 -17.95
CA ARG A 208 -10.56 11.55 -18.29
C ARG A 208 -11.57 10.47 -18.66
N LEU A 209 -11.17 9.54 -19.51
CA LEU A 209 -12.02 8.46 -19.99
C LEU A 209 -12.42 7.46 -18.90
N ILE A 210 -11.70 7.40 -17.77
CA ILE A 210 -12.01 6.47 -16.67
C ILE A 210 -13.42 6.60 -16.10
N LYS A 211 -14.00 7.80 -16.10
CA LYS A 211 -15.40 8.02 -15.67
C LYS A 211 -16.40 7.35 -16.61
N TYR A 212 -15.99 7.09 -17.84
CA TYR A 212 -16.75 6.44 -18.89
C TYR A 212 -16.19 5.04 -19.21
N ALA A 213 -15.54 4.39 -18.23
CA ALA A 213 -14.94 3.07 -18.40
C ALA A 213 -15.93 2.00 -18.90
N HIS A 214 -17.23 2.14 -18.60
CA HIS A 214 -18.27 1.26 -19.13
C HIS A 214 -18.33 1.25 -20.67
N LYS A 215 -18.01 2.38 -21.32
CA LYS A 215 -17.99 2.53 -22.78
C LYS A 215 -16.60 2.24 -23.36
N TYR A 216 -15.53 2.74 -22.73
CA TYR A 216 -14.18 2.76 -23.31
C TYR A 216 -13.18 1.78 -22.65
N SER A 217 -13.66 0.74 -21.96
CA SER A 217 -12.77 -0.21 -21.28
C SER A 217 -11.79 -0.94 -22.20
N GLY A 218 -12.15 -1.16 -23.48
CA GLY A 218 -11.27 -1.84 -24.43
C GLY A 218 -10.05 -0.98 -24.77
N GLU A 219 -10.31 0.27 -25.13
CA GLU A 219 -9.31 1.27 -25.49
C GLU A 219 -8.43 1.61 -24.29
N LEU A 220 -9.01 1.74 -23.09
CA LEU A 220 -8.25 1.96 -21.85
C LEU A 220 -7.30 0.80 -21.55
N LEU A 221 -7.74 -0.45 -21.70
CA LEU A 221 -6.89 -1.62 -21.46
C LEU A 221 -5.83 -1.79 -22.55
N GLN A 222 -6.12 -1.41 -23.79
CA GLN A 222 -5.18 -1.45 -24.90
C GLN A 222 -3.95 -0.58 -24.63
N ILE A 223 -4.11 0.56 -23.95
CA ILE A 223 -2.98 1.43 -23.57
C ILE A 223 -1.92 0.64 -22.81
N LEU A 224 -2.30 -0.30 -21.93
CA LEU A 224 -1.34 -1.09 -21.16
C LEU A 224 -0.39 -1.91 -22.05
N GLU A 225 -0.81 -2.27 -23.25
CA GLU A 225 0.02 -3.02 -24.21
C GLU A 225 1.08 -2.14 -24.88
N TRP A 226 0.84 -0.83 -24.95
CA TRP A 226 1.78 0.14 -25.51
C TRP A 226 2.83 0.59 -24.50
N GLU A 227 2.48 0.56 -23.21
CA GLU A 227 3.34 1.05 -22.13
C GLU A 227 4.34 -0.01 -21.67
N LYS A 228 5.64 0.25 -21.86
CA LYS A 228 6.72 -0.64 -21.39
C LYS A 228 7.22 -0.26 -20.00
N GLU A 229 7.65 0.98 -19.82
CA GLU A 229 8.26 1.46 -18.57
C GLU A 229 7.28 2.28 -17.72
N SER A 230 6.30 2.91 -18.35
CA SER A 230 5.33 3.80 -17.70
C SER A 230 3.99 3.15 -17.39
N VAL A 231 3.95 1.82 -17.28
CA VAL A 231 2.68 1.07 -17.07
C VAL A 231 2.06 1.31 -15.69
N PHE A 232 2.89 1.54 -14.67
CA PHE A 232 2.43 1.60 -13.27
C PHE A 232 1.39 2.70 -12.97
N PRO A 233 1.55 3.96 -13.42
CA PRO A 233 0.52 4.99 -13.29
C PRO A 233 -0.84 4.53 -13.82
N PHE A 234 -0.89 3.87 -14.98
CA PHE A 234 -2.13 3.35 -15.56
C PHE A 234 -2.74 2.23 -14.73
N LEU A 235 -1.92 1.27 -14.29
CA LEU A 235 -2.40 0.19 -13.41
C LEU A 235 -3.01 0.75 -12.14
N LYS A 236 -2.37 1.76 -11.53
CA LYS A 236 -2.87 2.42 -10.33
C LYS A 236 -4.20 3.12 -10.59
N LEU A 237 -4.27 3.91 -11.66
CA LEU A 237 -5.49 4.61 -12.09
C LEU A 237 -6.65 3.62 -12.32
N TYR A 238 -6.39 2.54 -13.06
CA TYR A 238 -7.42 1.56 -13.43
C TYR A 238 -7.87 0.70 -12.24
N PHE A 239 -6.97 0.39 -11.30
CA PHE A 239 -7.30 -0.39 -10.11
C PHE A 239 -8.24 0.36 -9.15
N GLN A 240 -8.31 1.68 -9.23
CA GLN A 240 -9.24 2.51 -8.44
C GLN A 240 -10.67 2.49 -9.02
N ASN A 241 -10.85 2.14 -10.29
CA ASN A 241 -12.16 2.01 -10.92
C ASN A 241 -12.66 0.56 -10.82
N SER A 242 -13.83 0.32 -10.24
CA SER A 242 -14.34 -1.04 -10.00
C SER A 242 -14.44 -1.89 -11.27
N LEU A 243 -14.95 -1.33 -12.37
CA LEU A 243 -15.14 -2.03 -13.63
C LEU A 243 -13.81 -2.39 -14.29
N LEU A 244 -12.86 -1.45 -14.34
CA LEU A 244 -11.53 -1.72 -14.89
C LEU A 244 -10.73 -2.65 -13.98
N LYS A 245 -10.85 -2.51 -12.65
CA LYS A 245 -10.21 -3.37 -11.67
C LYS A 245 -10.55 -4.85 -11.89
N ASP A 246 -11.82 -5.18 -12.13
CA ASP A 246 -12.21 -6.55 -12.41
C ASP A 246 -11.58 -7.07 -13.71
N LYS A 247 -11.57 -6.25 -14.77
CA LYS A 247 -10.91 -6.60 -16.05
C LYS A 247 -9.38 -6.70 -15.94
N LEU A 248 -8.76 -5.91 -15.07
CA LEU A 248 -7.31 -5.94 -14.85
C LEU A 248 -6.84 -7.30 -14.39
N PHE A 249 -7.61 -8.01 -13.54
CA PHE A 249 -7.21 -9.33 -13.05
C PHE A 249 -7.02 -10.37 -14.16
N GLU A 250 -7.67 -10.20 -15.30
CA GLU A 250 -7.53 -11.05 -16.49
C GLU A 250 -6.50 -10.51 -17.49
N ASN A 251 -6.06 -9.26 -17.34
CA ASN A 251 -5.12 -8.62 -18.25
C ASN A 251 -3.68 -9.13 -18.07
N ALA A 252 -3.06 -9.56 -19.16
CA ALA A 252 -1.72 -10.15 -19.15
C ALA A 252 -0.62 -9.18 -18.67
N VAL A 253 -0.74 -7.89 -19.01
CA VAL A 253 0.22 -6.85 -18.58
C VAL A 253 0.12 -6.65 -17.07
N PHE A 254 -1.08 -6.49 -16.52
CA PHE A 254 -1.26 -6.38 -15.08
C PHE A 254 -0.69 -7.60 -14.33
N GLN A 255 -1.05 -8.81 -14.79
CA GLN A 255 -0.55 -10.05 -14.19
C GLN A 255 0.98 -10.15 -14.25
N LYS A 256 1.63 -9.65 -15.32
CA LYS A 256 3.09 -9.63 -15.47
C LYS A 256 3.75 -8.66 -14.49
N HIS A 257 3.13 -7.53 -14.23
CA HIS A 257 3.66 -6.47 -13.35
C HIS A 257 3.15 -6.56 -11.91
N LEU A 258 2.51 -7.67 -11.52
CA LEU A 258 1.78 -7.74 -10.26
C LEU A 258 2.66 -7.62 -9.01
N GLY A 259 3.84 -8.24 -8.98
CA GLY A 259 4.74 -8.14 -7.83
C GLY A 259 5.26 -6.71 -7.64
N PHE A 260 5.69 -6.06 -8.73
CA PHE A 260 6.02 -4.63 -8.72
C PHE A 260 4.84 -3.76 -8.28
N PHE A 261 3.64 -4.04 -8.79
CA PHE A 261 2.42 -3.29 -8.42
C PHE A 261 2.14 -3.39 -6.92
N ILE A 262 2.18 -4.61 -6.35
CA ILE A 262 1.98 -4.83 -4.91
C ILE A 262 3.00 -4.03 -4.07
N LYS A 263 4.27 -4.00 -4.50
CA LYS A 263 5.33 -3.27 -3.80
C LYS A 263 5.20 -1.75 -3.87
N LYS A 264 4.67 -1.22 -4.98
CA LYS A 264 4.71 0.21 -5.28
C LYS A 264 3.38 0.94 -5.14
N TYR A 265 2.25 0.23 -5.02
CA TYR A 265 0.91 0.83 -5.03
C TYR A 265 0.76 2.01 -4.05
N GLY A 266 1.29 1.86 -2.84
CA GLY A 266 1.29 2.90 -1.82
C GLY A 266 -0.04 2.98 -1.07
N ASP A 267 -1.18 3.16 -1.74
CA ASP A 267 -2.45 3.59 -1.11
C ASP A 267 -3.03 2.67 -0.01
N VAL A 268 -2.59 1.41 0.04
CA VAL A 268 -2.85 0.49 1.15
C VAL A 268 -1.57 -0.29 1.45
N SER A 269 -1.48 -0.89 2.63
CA SER A 269 -0.33 -1.72 2.98
C SER A 269 -0.16 -2.86 1.96
N ALA A 270 1.08 -3.22 1.62
CA ALA A 270 1.37 -4.35 0.73
C ALA A 270 0.68 -5.64 1.21
N ARG A 271 0.49 -5.77 2.53
CA ARG A 271 -0.29 -6.83 3.17
C ARG A 271 -1.76 -6.79 2.73
N GLU A 272 -2.47 -5.69 2.96
CA GLU A 272 -3.90 -5.59 2.58
C GLU A 272 -4.11 -5.73 1.07
N LEU A 273 -3.21 -5.18 0.27
CA LEU A 273 -3.27 -5.30 -1.19
C LEU A 273 -3.11 -6.75 -1.63
N SER A 274 -2.07 -7.43 -1.16
CA SER A 274 -1.80 -8.84 -1.48
C SER A 274 -2.95 -9.76 -1.06
N LYS A 275 -3.58 -9.50 0.10
CA LYS A 275 -4.80 -10.23 0.53
C LYS A 275 -5.90 -10.13 -0.53
N THR A 276 -6.19 -8.91 -0.96
CA THR A 276 -7.26 -8.62 -1.94
C THR A 276 -6.94 -9.26 -3.28
N VAL A 277 -5.69 -9.09 -3.75
CA VAL A 277 -5.23 -9.59 -5.04
C VAL A 277 -5.21 -11.12 -5.09
N PHE A 278 -4.58 -11.78 -4.12
CA PHE A 278 -4.44 -13.23 -4.12
C PHE A 278 -5.77 -13.95 -3.84
N SER A 279 -6.67 -13.35 -3.06
CA SER A 279 -8.02 -13.88 -2.91
C SER A 279 -8.77 -13.86 -4.25
N LYS A 280 -8.71 -12.74 -4.97
CA LYS A 280 -9.36 -12.61 -6.28
C LYS A 280 -8.75 -13.54 -7.34
N LEU A 281 -7.42 -13.65 -7.39
CA LEU A 281 -6.75 -14.59 -8.31
C LEU A 281 -7.09 -16.05 -7.99
N ARG A 282 -7.28 -16.39 -6.70
CA ARG A 282 -7.75 -17.72 -6.29
C ARG A 282 -9.19 -17.98 -6.72
N GLU A 283 -10.10 -17.01 -6.57
CA GLU A 283 -11.46 -17.09 -7.10
C GLU A 283 -11.47 -17.35 -8.61
N LEU A 284 -10.62 -16.62 -9.35
CA LEU A 284 -10.42 -16.77 -10.80
C LEU A 284 -9.62 -18.02 -11.18
N GLN A 285 -9.25 -18.87 -10.22
CA GLN A 285 -8.50 -20.10 -10.45
C GLN A 285 -7.12 -19.89 -11.12
N ASN A 286 -6.55 -18.69 -11.04
CA ASN A 286 -5.33 -18.28 -11.73
C ASN A 286 -4.08 -18.48 -10.86
N SER A 287 -3.74 -19.74 -10.62
CA SER A 287 -2.62 -20.17 -9.75
C SER A 287 -1.25 -19.81 -10.32
N SER A 288 -1.06 -19.90 -11.64
CA SER A 288 0.22 -19.61 -12.29
C SER A 288 0.74 -18.19 -12.04
N VAL A 289 -0.16 -17.20 -12.01
CA VAL A 289 0.17 -15.80 -11.72
C VAL A 289 0.64 -15.63 -10.28
N ILE A 290 -0.01 -16.30 -9.32
CA ILE A 290 0.42 -16.27 -7.91
C ILE A 290 1.83 -16.86 -7.79
N VAL A 291 2.08 -18.04 -8.38
CA VAL A 291 3.41 -18.69 -8.35
C VAL A 291 4.49 -17.77 -8.90
N ARG A 292 4.26 -17.11 -10.05
CA ARG A 292 5.22 -16.14 -10.62
C ARG A 292 5.46 -14.95 -9.69
N THR A 293 4.39 -14.41 -9.11
CA THR A 293 4.44 -13.19 -8.30
C THR A 293 5.19 -13.39 -6.99
N VAL A 294 5.09 -14.57 -6.37
CA VAL A 294 5.69 -14.87 -5.05
C VAL A 294 7.20 -14.67 -5.04
N ARG A 295 7.89 -14.97 -6.15
CA ARG A 295 9.36 -14.76 -6.28
C ARG A 295 9.79 -13.31 -6.13
N GLU A 296 8.88 -12.38 -6.41
CA GLU A 296 9.14 -10.95 -6.29
C GLU A 296 8.81 -10.43 -4.89
N LEU A 297 8.10 -11.17 -4.03
CA LEU A 297 7.61 -10.65 -2.75
C LEU A 297 8.64 -10.79 -1.61
N GLU A 298 8.51 -9.91 -0.61
CA GLU A 298 9.31 -10.00 0.62
C GLU A 298 8.81 -11.16 1.51
N PRO A 299 9.68 -11.76 2.34
CA PRO A 299 9.32 -12.86 3.24
C PRO A 299 8.03 -12.65 4.04
N ASP A 300 7.87 -11.47 4.66
CA ASP A 300 6.68 -11.16 5.47
C ASP A 300 5.38 -11.20 4.65
N ALA A 301 5.43 -10.81 3.37
CA ALA A 301 4.26 -10.90 2.49
C ALA A 301 3.94 -12.36 2.17
N ILE A 302 4.96 -13.19 1.92
CA ILE A 302 4.78 -14.63 1.65
C ILE A 302 4.08 -15.31 2.83
N LEU A 303 4.49 -15.02 4.06
CA LEU A 303 3.91 -15.63 5.27
C LEU A 303 2.47 -15.20 5.52
N ASN A 304 2.17 -13.92 5.35
CA ASN A 304 0.83 -13.41 5.56
C ASN A 304 -0.21 -14.00 4.58
N PHE A 305 0.22 -14.51 3.43
CA PHE A 305 -0.66 -15.10 2.40
C PHE A 305 -0.34 -16.56 2.10
N PHE A 306 0.30 -17.24 3.06
CA PHE A 306 0.77 -18.61 2.89
C PHE A 306 -0.31 -19.54 2.33
N PHE A 307 -1.56 -19.48 2.80
CA PHE A 307 -2.62 -20.38 2.30
C PHE A 307 -2.96 -20.20 0.82
N SER A 308 -3.01 -18.97 0.31
CA SER A 308 -3.26 -18.72 -1.12
C SER A 308 -2.05 -19.10 -1.97
N ILE A 309 -0.85 -18.86 -1.46
CA ILE A 309 0.41 -19.25 -2.10
C ILE A 309 0.52 -20.78 -2.15
N TYR A 310 0.38 -21.44 -1.01
CA TYR A 310 0.39 -22.89 -0.88
C TYR A 310 -0.62 -23.55 -1.83
N TRP A 311 -1.88 -23.08 -1.86
CA TRP A 311 -2.88 -23.55 -2.81
C TRP A 311 -2.42 -23.42 -4.27
N ALA A 312 -1.82 -22.28 -4.64
CA ALA A 312 -1.37 -22.05 -6.00
C ALA A 312 -0.21 -22.97 -6.38
N PHE A 313 0.79 -23.12 -5.51
CA PHE A 313 1.92 -24.02 -5.74
C PHE A 313 1.50 -25.49 -5.75
N GLN A 314 0.54 -25.90 -4.93
CA GLN A 314 -0.05 -27.24 -4.97
C GLN A 314 -0.75 -27.49 -6.31
N LYS A 315 -1.57 -26.54 -6.76
CA LYS A 315 -2.32 -26.64 -8.03
C LYS A 315 -1.40 -26.69 -9.26
N GLU A 316 -0.27 -25.98 -9.23
CA GLU A 316 0.72 -25.96 -10.30
C GLU A 316 1.75 -27.10 -10.21
N GLY A 317 1.65 -28.00 -9.23
CA GLY A 317 2.61 -29.09 -9.05
C GLY A 317 4.03 -28.62 -8.70
N LYS A 318 4.15 -27.47 -8.01
CA LYS A 318 5.41 -26.79 -7.71
C LYS A 318 5.74 -26.75 -6.22
N LEU A 319 5.18 -27.64 -5.41
CA LEU A 319 5.45 -27.66 -3.95
C LEU A 319 6.94 -27.76 -3.59
N PHE A 320 7.77 -28.40 -4.42
CA PHE A 320 9.22 -28.40 -4.25
C PHE A 320 9.82 -26.97 -4.32
N GLU A 321 9.39 -26.17 -5.30
CA GLU A 321 9.81 -24.77 -5.44
C GLU A 321 9.35 -23.92 -4.24
N LEU A 322 8.14 -24.15 -3.73
CA LEU A 322 7.67 -23.50 -2.52
C LEU A 322 8.54 -23.85 -1.30
N GLY A 323 9.01 -25.10 -1.21
CA GLY A 323 9.95 -25.54 -0.18
C GLY A 323 11.22 -24.70 -0.19
N THR A 324 11.87 -24.54 -1.35
CA THR A 324 13.07 -23.71 -1.48
C THR A 324 12.83 -22.25 -1.09
N ILE A 325 11.68 -21.68 -1.49
CA ILE A 325 11.31 -20.31 -1.09
C ILE A 325 11.16 -20.21 0.44
N MET A 326 10.50 -21.19 1.06
CA MET A 326 10.26 -21.22 2.50
C MET A 326 11.55 -21.45 3.31
N GLU A 327 12.52 -22.21 2.79
CA GLU A 327 13.86 -22.32 3.38
C GLU A 327 14.57 -20.96 3.45
N ASP A 328 14.52 -20.18 2.36
CA ASP A 328 15.12 -18.84 2.32
C ASP A 328 14.41 -17.87 3.24
N VAL A 329 13.08 -17.97 3.36
CA VAL A 329 12.29 -17.19 4.33
C VAL A 329 12.68 -17.57 5.77
N LEU A 330 12.82 -18.86 6.07
CA LEU A 330 13.21 -19.34 7.39
C LEU A 330 14.60 -18.82 7.80
N LYS A 331 15.59 -18.89 6.90
CA LYS A 331 16.96 -18.40 7.14
C LYS A 331 17.02 -16.90 7.46
N LYS A 332 16.12 -16.11 6.88
CA LYS A 332 16.04 -14.65 7.10
C LYS A 332 15.18 -14.28 8.30
N THR A 333 14.38 -15.20 8.82
CA THR A 333 13.47 -14.93 9.93
C THR A 333 14.22 -14.93 11.26
N ASN A 334 13.91 -13.95 12.11
CA ASN A 334 14.44 -13.93 13.46
C ASN A 334 13.93 -15.14 14.25
N SER A 335 14.84 -16.07 14.54
CA SER A 335 14.60 -17.28 15.35
C SER A 335 14.16 -16.96 16.79
N LYS A 336 14.21 -15.68 17.17
CA LYS A 336 13.70 -15.20 18.44
C LYS A 336 12.18 -15.00 18.52
N LYS A 337 11.47 -15.12 17.40
CA LYS A 337 10.04 -14.82 17.33
C LYS A 337 9.19 -16.09 17.15
N PRO A 338 7.94 -16.12 17.65
CA PRO A 338 7.02 -17.25 17.44
C PRO A 338 6.82 -17.60 15.97
N GLU A 339 6.82 -16.62 15.08
CA GLU A 339 6.65 -16.80 13.64
C GLU A 339 7.68 -17.76 13.05
N TYR A 340 8.90 -17.83 13.61
CA TYR A 340 9.90 -18.81 13.18
C TYR A 340 9.38 -20.25 13.29
N VAL A 341 8.65 -20.56 14.37
CA VAL A 341 8.04 -21.88 14.60
C VAL A 341 7.01 -22.18 13.52
N LEU A 342 6.15 -21.21 13.20
CA LEU A 342 5.13 -21.37 12.15
C LEU A 342 5.77 -21.62 10.78
N ILE A 343 6.83 -20.89 10.44
CA ILE A 343 7.53 -21.03 9.16
C ILE A 343 8.20 -22.40 9.07
N ALA A 344 8.96 -22.80 10.10
CA ALA A 344 9.62 -24.10 10.16
C ALA A 344 8.58 -25.24 10.07
N THR A 345 7.46 -25.09 10.75
CA THR A 345 6.36 -26.07 10.70
C THR A 345 5.77 -26.20 9.29
N ASN A 346 5.46 -25.07 8.65
CA ASN A 346 4.94 -25.07 7.27
C ASN A 346 5.96 -25.66 6.29
N LEU A 347 7.25 -25.36 6.45
CA LEU A 347 8.33 -25.95 5.66
C LEU A 347 8.41 -27.47 5.86
N GLY A 348 8.34 -27.94 7.11
CA GLY A 348 8.29 -29.37 7.43
C GLY A 348 7.11 -30.08 6.76
N VAL A 349 5.91 -29.48 6.79
CA VAL A 349 4.73 -30.00 6.09
C VAL A 349 4.95 -30.04 4.57
N ILE A 350 5.54 -29.01 3.98
CA ILE A 350 5.89 -29.00 2.55
C ILE A 350 6.85 -30.15 2.21
N HIS A 351 7.88 -30.40 3.02
CA HIS A 351 8.79 -31.53 2.80
C HIS A 351 8.08 -32.88 2.94
N ILE A 352 7.18 -33.05 3.93
CA ILE A 352 6.36 -34.27 4.07
C ILE A 352 5.55 -34.52 2.79
N GLN A 353 4.93 -33.47 2.25
CA GLN A 353 4.08 -33.57 1.05
C GLN A 353 4.87 -33.78 -0.24
N ASN A 354 6.12 -33.34 -0.28
CA ASN A 354 7.06 -33.65 -1.35
C ASN A 354 7.74 -35.03 -1.18
N GLU A 355 7.34 -35.83 -0.19
CA GLU A 355 7.96 -37.12 0.17
C GLU A 355 9.44 -37.02 0.60
N ASN A 356 9.91 -35.82 0.91
CA ASN A 356 11.26 -35.56 1.41
C ASN A 356 11.32 -35.72 2.94
N LEU A 357 10.99 -36.92 3.44
CA LEU A 357 10.81 -37.16 4.88
C LEU A 357 12.07 -36.87 5.72
N ASN A 358 13.26 -37.09 5.17
CA ASN A 358 14.52 -36.76 5.85
C ASN A 358 14.69 -35.23 6.04
N GLN A 359 14.35 -34.42 5.04
CA GLN A 359 14.40 -32.96 5.17
C GLN A 359 13.35 -32.47 6.17
N ALA A 360 12.15 -33.04 6.14
CA ALA A 360 11.13 -32.73 7.15
C ALA A 360 11.63 -33.04 8.57
N LYS A 361 12.29 -34.19 8.74
CA LYS A 361 12.90 -34.59 10.02
C LYS A 361 13.95 -33.61 10.49
N GLU A 362 14.89 -33.24 9.62
CA GLU A 362 15.94 -32.25 9.92
C GLU A 362 15.34 -30.90 10.37
N VAL A 363 14.28 -30.43 9.71
CA VAL A 363 13.59 -29.19 10.07
C VAL A 363 12.97 -29.27 11.47
N PHE A 364 12.25 -30.35 11.79
CA PHE A 364 11.63 -30.52 13.11
C PHE A 364 12.64 -30.75 14.22
N GLU A 365 13.69 -31.56 14.00
CA GLU A 365 14.75 -31.77 14.99
C GLU A 365 15.54 -30.48 15.26
N SER A 366 15.82 -29.69 14.22
CA SER A 366 16.41 -28.36 14.38
C SER A 366 15.48 -27.42 15.15
N LEU A 367 14.17 -27.46 14.93
CA LEU A 367 13.21 -26.62 15.64
C LEU A 367 13.11 -26.97 17.13
N PHE A 368 13.07 -28.27 17.46
CA PHE A 368 12.88 -28.75 18.83
C PHE A 368 14.16 -28.73 19.67
N SER A 369 15.34 -28.65 19.04
CA SER A 369 16.63 -28.50 19.74
C SER A 369 16.93 -27.06 20.19
N MET A 370 16.12 -26.10 19.77
CA MET A 370 16.29 -24.69 20.14
C MET A 370 15.82 -24.40 21.58
N ASP A 371 16.46 -23.42 22.22
CA ASP A 371 16.03 -22.90 23.52
C ASP A 371 14.82 -21.97 23.37
N TRP A 372 13.68 -22.44 23.88
CA TRP A 372 12.40 -21.73 23.88
C TRP A 372 11.99 -21.19 25.25
N SER A 373 12.84 -21.31 26.27
CA SER A 373 12.53 -20.97 27.67
C SER A 373 12.00 -19.55 27.89
N ARG A 374 12.35 -18.60 27.02
CA ARG A 374 11.79 -17.23 27.05
C ARG A 374 10.27 -17.16 26.87
N PHE A 375 9.64 -18.21 26.34
CA PHE A 375 8.20 -18.30 26.14
C PHE A 375 7.50 -19.05 27.28
N ASP A 376 8.23 -19.51 28.30
CA ASP A 376 7.72 -20.09 29.55
C ASP A 376 7.17 -19.00 30.49
N TYR A 377 6.43 -18.06 29.92
CA TYR A 377 5.79 -16.99 30.67
C TYR A 377 4.68 -17.58 31.58
N LYS A 378 4.76 -17.24 32.85
CA LYS A 378 3.70 -17.44 33.84
C LYS A 378 3.36 -16.07 34.42
N LYS A 379 2.10 -15.68 34.28
CA LYS A 379 1.60 -14.41 34.80
C LYS A 379 1.77 -14.36 36.31
N ASP A 380 2.33 -13.27 36.82
CA ASP A 380 2.32 -13.00 38.24
C ASP A 380 0.88 -12.62 38.64
N ALA A 381 0.29 -13.40 39.55
CA ALA A 381 -1.08 -13.20 40.01
C ALA A 381 -1.29 -11.86 40.75
N THR A 382 -0.21 -11.12 41.03
CA THR A 382 -0.25 -9.84 41.73
C THR A 382 -0.24 -8.61 40.81
N ASP A 383 0.00 -8.77 39.50
CA ASP A 383 0.15 -7.65 38.55
C ASP A 383 -1.11 -7.39 37.72
N ASP A 384 -2.20 -7.03 38.41
CA ASP A 384 -3.53 -6.76 37.85
C ASP A 384 -3.66 -5.31 37.29
N PHE A 385 -2.58 -4.53 37.37
CA PHE A 385 -2.53 -3.12 36.97
C PHE A 385 -2.33 -2.95 35.46
N ALA A 386 -1.48 -3.77 34.84
CA ALA A 386 -1.19 -3.72 33.40
C ALA A 386 -2.41 -4.07 32.54
N ASP A 387 -3.21 -5.05 32.96
CA ASP A 387 -4.43 -5.47 32.24
C ASP A 387 -5.50 -4.37 32.20
N LYS A 388 -5.63 -3.59 33.30
CA LYS A 388 -6.68 -2.56 33.44
C LYS A 388 -6.39 -1.27 32.67
N ILE A 389 -5.12 -0.95 32.43
CA ILE A 389 -4.72 0.33 31.81
C ILE A 389 -4.14 0.16 30.39
N LEU A 390 -3.43 -0.94 30.11
CA LEU A 390 -2.65 -1.10 28.86
C LEU A 390 -3.25 -2.11 27.86
N GLY A 391 -4.39 -2.75 28.19
CA GLY A 391 -5.09 -3.64 27.25
C GLY A 391 -4.53 -5.07 27.19
N GLY A 392 -3.91 -5.54 28.28
CA GLY A 392 -3.40 -6.91 28.45
C GLY A 392 -1.87 -7.02 28.40
N ASP A 393 -1.32 -8.14 28.90
CA ASP A 393 0.12 -8.41 28.88
C ASP A 393 0.59 -8.92 27.51
N LEU A 394 1.46 -8.14 26.85
CA LEU A 394 2.08 -8.49 25.57
C LEU A 394 2.92 -9.78 25.63
N ASN A 395 3.56 -10.08 26.76
CA ASN A 395 4.32 -11.31 26.97
C ASN A 395 3.40 -12.53 27.06
N GLU A 396 2.24 -12.38 27.71
CA GLU A 396 1.20 -13.40 27.77
C GLU A 396 0.67 -13.70 26.35
N GLN A 397 0.39 -12.65 25.57
CA GLN A 397 -0.06 -12.80 24.18
C GLN A 397 1.00 -13.49 23.29
N TYR A 398 2.27 -13.07 23.39
CA TYR A 398 3.36 -13.68 22.64
C TYR A 398 3.62 -15.14 23.03
N SER A 399 3.57 -15.47 24.33
CA SER A 399 3.69 -16.84 24.83
C SER A 399 2.53 -17.71 24.35
N LYS A 400 1.30 -17.19 24.33
CA LYS A 400 0.13 -17.90 23.81
C LYS A 400 0.27 -18.22 22.32
N ILE A 401 0.68 -17.25 21.51
CA ILE A 401 0.92 -17.45 20.07
C ILE A 401 2.03 -18.48 19.84
N PHE A 402 3.12 -18.41 20.62
CA PHE A 402 4.19 -19.40 20.56
C PHE A 402 3.66 -20.82 20.85
N LYS A 403 2.92 -21.01 21.95
CA LYS A 403 2.38 -22.33 22.34
C LYS A 403 1.47 -22.90 21.25
N GLN A 404 0.65 -22.07 20.61
CA GLN A 404 -0.19 -22.49 19.48
C GLN A 404 0.65 -22.99 18.29
N TYR A 405 1.66 -22.22 17.88
CA TYR A 405 2.54 -22.65 16.78
C TYR A 405 3.39 -23.86 17.15
N TYR A 406 3.83 -23.97 18.40
CA TYR A 406 4.63 -25.09 18.87
C TYR A 406 3.81 -26.38 18.98
N ALA A 407 2.55 -26.29 19.43
CA ALA A 407 1.60 -27.41 19.40
C ALA A 407 1.37 -27.89 17.96
N LEU A 408 1.20 -26.98 17.00
CA LEU A 408 1.10 -27.29 15.58
C LEU A 408 2.35 -27.98 15.04
N ALA A 409 3.53 -27.51 15.44
CA ALA A 409 4.80 -28.14 15.09
C ALA A 409 4.87 -29.59 15.58
N LYS A 410 4.50 -29.83 16.84
CA LYS A 410 4.47 -31.16 17.46
C LYS A 410 3.47 -32.08 16.75
N PHE A 411 2.27 -31.59 16.45
CA PHE A 411 1.28 -32.38 15.71
C PHE A 411 1.80 -32.79 14.32
N ASN A 412 2.39 -31.86 13.57
CA ASN A 412 2.93 -32.16 12.23
C ASN A 412 4.19 -33.05 12.28
N ALA A 413 5.02 -32.92 13.31
CA ALA A 413 6.10 -33.86 13.56
C ALA A 413 5.56 -35.27 13.83
N ALA A 414 4.46 -35.40 14.59
CA ALA A 414 3.84 -36.71 14.77
C ALA A 414 3.35 -37.32 13.44
N CYS A 415 2.77 -36.51 12.54
CA CYS A 415 2.40 -36.95 11.20
C CYS A 415 3.63 -37.46 10.40
N LEU A 416 4.78 -36.77 10.50
CA LEU A 416 6.03 -37.23 9.91
C LEU A 416 6.46 -38.59 10.47
N TYR A 417 6.55 -38.74 11.79
CA TYR A 417 7.04 -39.98 12.40
C TYR A 417 6.06 -41.15 12.19
N SER A 418 4.77 -40.87 12.05
CA SER A 418 3.80 -41.87 11.57
C SER A 418 4.16 -42.40 10.18
N LYS A 419 4.50 -41.52 9.23
CA LYS A 419 4.94 -41.92 7.88
C LYS A 419 6.29 -42.64 7.87
N LEU A 420 7.15 -42.35 8.85
CA LEU A 420 8.41 -43.07 9.07
C LEU A 420 8.22 -44.43 9.76
N ASN A 421 6.98 -44.81 10.11
CA ASN A 421 6.66 -46.00 10.91
C ASN A 421 7.37 -46.03 12.27
N ASP A 422 7.48 -44.86 12.91
CA ASP A 422 8.03 -44.71 14.27
C ASP A 422 6.89 -44.35 15.25
N PRO A 423 6.16 -45.35 15.76
CA PRO A 423 5.01 -45.15 16.62
C PRO A 423 5.38 -44.51 17.97
N GLU A 424 6.58 -44.76 18.48
CA GLU A 424 7.02 -44.25 19.78
C GLU A 424 7.22 -42.73 19.70
N VAL A 425 7.99 -42.26 18.72
CA VAL A 425 8.25 -40.83 18.53
C VAL A 425 7.00 -40.09 18.06
N SER A 426 6.18 -40.72 17.22
CA SER A 426 4.90 -40.12 16.79
C SER A 426 3.95 -39.90 17.97
N VAL A 427 3.75 -40.90 18.84
CA VAL A 427 2.90 -40.77 20.03
C VAL A 427 3.49 -39.79 21.04
N PHE A 428 4.82 -39.73 21.18
CA PHE A 428 5.49 -38.73 22.02
C PHE A 428 5.12 -37.30 21.60
N HIS A 429 5.24 -36.98 20.30
CA HIS A 429 4.87 -35.65 19.81
C HIS A 429 3.36 -35.38 19.84
N LEU A 430 2.51 -36.38 19.68
CA LEU A 430 1.06 -36.22 19.87
C LEU A 430 0.70 -35.84 21.31
N LYS A 431 1.36 -36.46 22.30
CA LYS A 431 1.20 -36.09 23.71
C LYS A 431 1.58 -34.63 23.94
N GLU A 432 2.74 -34.21 23.46
CA GLU A 432 3.18 -32.81 23.58
C GLU A 432 2.22 -31.83 22.88
N ALA A 433 1.72 -32.17 21.69
CA ALA A 433 0.74 -31.34 20.97
C ALA A 433 -0.57 -31.18 21.75
N ASN A 434 -1.08 -32.29 22.31
CA ASN A 434 -2.29 -32.27 23.13
C ASN A 434 -2.08 -31.52 24.45
N GLU A 435 -0.95 -31.66 25.12
CA GLU A 435 -0.64 -30.90 26.35
C GLU A 435 -0.60 -29.38 26.11
N LEU A 436 -0.06 -28.97 24.97
CA LEU A 436 0.05 -27.55 24.60
C LEU A 436 -1.25 -26.96 24.04
N GLY A 437 -2.09 -27.77 23.40
CA GLY A 437 -3.33 -27.35 22.74
C GLY A 437 -4.44 -28.41 22.81
N PRO A 438 -4.95 -28.74 24.01
CA PRO A 438 -5.82 -29.91 24.20
C PRO A 438 -7.16 -29.81 23.46
N ASN A 439 -7.65 -28.59 23.23
CA ASN A 439 -8.88 -28.35 22.48
C ASN A 439 -8.67 -28.40 20.95
N ASP A 440 -7.45 -28.10 20.49
CA ASP A 440 -7.11 -28.04 19.07
C ASP A 440 -6.63 -29.41 18.55
N TYR A 441 -6.05 -30.22 19.42
CA TYR A 441 -5.50 -31.55 19.15
C TYR A 441 -6.18 -32.62 20.01
N ASP A 442 -7.50 -32.63 19.96
CA ASP A 442 -8.34 -33.61 20.64
C ASP A 442 -8.36 -34.96 19.90
N LYS A 443 -9.04 -35.94 20.51
CA LYS A 443 -9.21 -37.28 19.92
C LYS A 443 -9.85 -37.23 18.53
N ASN A 444 -10.83 -36.34 18.31
CA ASN A 444 -11.52 -36.24 17.03
C ASN A 444 -10.58 -35.72 15.93
N LYS A 445 -9.80 -34.69 16.22
CA LYS A 445 -8.80 -34.14 15.30
C LYS A 445 -7.78 -35.20 14.92
N ILE A 446 -7.24 -35.94 15.88
CA ILE A 446 -6.24 -36.99 15.62
C ILE A 446 -6.84 -38.11 14.76
N LEU A 447 -8.06 -38.56 15.07
CA LEU A 447 -8.74 -39.61 14.28
C LEU A 447 -9.12 -39.17 12.86
N SER A 448 -9.30 -37.86 12.64
CA SER A 448 -9.62 -37.30 11.32
C SER A 448 -8.41 -37.20 10.38
N GLU A 449 -7.19 -37.29 10.92
CA GLU A 449 -5.96 -37.06 10.16
C GLU A 449 -5.47 -38.35 9.49
N LYS A 450 -5.34 -38.30 8.16
CA LYS A 450 -4.99 -39.48 7.34
C LYS A 450 -3.52 -39.85 7.47
N ASP A 451 -2.67 -38.92 7.89
CA ASP A 451 -1.26 -39.21 8.08
C ASP A 451 -1.00 -40.23 9.21
N PHE A 452 -1.99 -40.54 10.07
CA PHE A 452 -1.91 -41.57 11.11
C PHE A 452 -2.41 -42.96 10.71
N GLU A 453 -2.81 -43.19 9.45
CA GLU A 453 -3.19 -44.53 8.96
C GLU A 453 -2.16 -45.63 9.31
N PRO A 454 -0.83 -45.42 9.19
CA PRO A 454 0.17 -46.42 9.57
C PRO A 454 0.11 -46.86 11.04
N LEU A 455 -0.41 -46.02 11.94
CA LEU A 455 -0.43 -46.26 13.39
C LEU A 455 -1.73 -46.89 13.89
N LYS A 456 -2.76 -47.00 13.04
CA LYS A 456 -4.11 -47.43 13.46
C LYS A 456 -4.19 -48.80 14.12
N GLY A 457 -3.21 -49.68 13.90
CA GLY A 457 -3.14 -51.00 14.55
C GLY A 457 -2.16 -51.06 15.73
N HIS A 458 -1.47 -49.96 16.06
CA HIS A 458 -0.39 -49.98 17.02
C HIS A 458 -0.92 -49.79 18.46
N PRO A 459 -0.54 -50.67 19.43
CA PRO A 459 -1.03 -50.59 20.80
C PRO A 459 -0.79 -49.24 21.49
N LEU A 460 0.41 -48.66 21.34
CA LEU A 460 0.77 -47.36 21.94
C LEU A 460 -0.14 -46.22 21.46
N TYR A 461 -0.53 -46.26 20.18
CA TYR A 461 -1.39 -45.24 19.59
C TYR A 461 -2.82 -45.35 20.15
N HIS A 462 -3.35 -46.57 20.28
CA HIS A 462 -4.65 -46.81 20.91
C HIS A 462 -4.67 -46.44 22.39
N GLU A 463 -3.62 -46.79 23.14
CA GLU A 463 -3.50 -46.44 24.56
C GLU A 463 -3.57 -44.93 24.75
N PHE A 464 -2.80 -44.17 23.96
CA PHE A 464 -2.84 -42.72 23.98
C PHE A 464 -4.22 -42.16 23.60
N LEU A 465 -4.83 -42.62 22.51
CA LEU A 465 -6.17 -42.18 22.10
C LEU A 465 -7.25 -42.48 23.14
N ASN A 466 -7.07 -43.52 23.96
CA ASN A 466 -7.98 -43.83 25.06
C ASN A 466 -7.73 -42.97 26.30
N SER A 467 -6.55 -42.38 26.44
CA SER A 467 -6.25 -41.42 27.51
C SER A 467 -6.82 -40.01 27.25
N LEU A 468 -7.13 -39.70 25.99
CA LEU A 468 -7.81 -38.47 25.60
C LEU A 468 -9.32 -38.63 25.82
N ASN A 469 -9.85 -37.95 26.85
CA ASN A 469 -11.27 -37.94 27.18
C ASN A 469 -12.12 -37.27 26.09
#